data_AF-A0A0J8YAM8-F1
#
_entry.id   AF-A0A0J8YAM8-F1
#
_cell.length_a   1.000
_cell.length_b   1.000
_cell.length_c   1.000
_cell.angle_alpha   90.00
_cell.angle_beta   90.00
_cell.angle_gamma   90.00
#
_symmetry.space_group_name_H-M   'P 1'
#
loop_
_entity.id
_entity.type
_entity.pdbx_description
1 polymer ?
#
loop_
_entity_poly.entity_id
_entity_poly.type
_entity_poly.pdbx_seq_one_letter_code
_entity_poly.pdbx_strand_id
1 'polypeptide(L)'
;MVDLIERQIFEMVKPWNGRSWLTFKIPPLIGDTSSNQTMNMDEKEAQDLLDEIFTEFTLRHADLDFSIYFAVKDRNDAKLLTLNMLIESAKAGRWLYD
;
A
#
# COMPACT_ATOMS: atom_id res chain seq x y z
N MET A 1 7.83 -20.75 -1.59
CA MET A 1 6.52 -20.86 -2.24
C MET A 1 5.85 -19.52 -1.99
N VAL A 2 5.69 -18.68 -3.02
CA VAL A 2 5.15 -17.32 -2.84
C VAL A 2 3.72 -17.45 -2.34
N ASP A 3 3.38 -16.69 -1.30
CA ASP A 3 2.08 -16.75 -0.65
C ASP A 3 0.98 -16.28 -1.61
N LEU A 4 -0.18 -16.93 -1.61
CA LEU A 4 -1.26 -16.61 -2.54
C LEU A 4 -1.80 -15.18 -2.29
N ILE A 5 -1.81 -14.76 -1.01
CA ILE A 5 -2.19 -13.42 -0.58
C ILE A 5 -1.20 -12.37 -1.08
N GLU A 6 0.10 -12.67 -0.95
CA GLU A 6 1.18 -11.78 -1.43
C GLU A 6 1.05 -11.54 -2.94
N ARG A 7 0.84 -12.60 -3.71
CA ARG A 7 0.64 -12.48 -5.16
C ARG A 7 -0.59 -11.67 -5.52
N GLN A 8 -1.70 -11.84 -4.79
CA GLN A 8 -2.94 -11.12 -5.03
C GLN A 8 -2.78 -9.62 -4.74
N ILE A 9 -2.16 -9.25 -3.62
CA ILE A 9 -1.86 -7.86 -3.30
C ILE A 9 -0.97 -7.23 -4.37
N PHE A 10 0.08 -7.92 -4.81
CA PHE A 10 0.92 -7.39 -5.88
C PHE A 10 0.14 -7.15 -7.19
N GLU A 11 -0.77 -8.04 -7.57
CA GLU A 11 -1.59 -7.83 -8.76
C GLU A 11 -2.61 -6.68 -8.58
N MET A 12 -3.17 -6.46 -7.39
CA MET A 12 -4.05 -5.32 -7.11
C MET A 12 -3.30 -3.99 -7.11
N VAL A 13 -2.06 -3.95 -6.62
CA VAL A 13 -1.22 -2.74 -6.51
C VAL A 13 -0.57 -2.36 -7.84
N LYS A 14 -0.30 -3.34 -8.70
CA LYS A 14 0.43 -3.15 -9.98
C LYS A 14 -0.17 -2.10 -10.93
N PRO A 15 -1.50 -1.96 -11.11
CA PRO A 15 -2.09 -0.86 -11.88
C PRO A 15 -1.74 0.52 -11.32
N TRP A 16 -1.55 0.61 -10.01
CA TRP A 16 -1.23 1.84 -9.30
C TRP A 16 0.28 2.13 -9.23
N ASN A 17 1.13 1.14 -9.55
CA ASN A 17 2.57 1.33 -9.65
C ASN A 17 2.93 2.03 -10.96
N GLY A 18 2.62 3.32 -11.01
CA GLY A 18 2.76 4.19 -12.17
C GLY A 18 4.10 4.04 -12.87
N ARG A 19 4.08 4.22 -14.19
CA ARG A 19 5.29 4.15 -15.00
C ARG A 19 6.20 5.30 -14.64
N SER A 20 7.42 5.02 -14.18
CA SER A 20 8.40 6.08 -13.91
C SER A 20 8.68 6.84 -15.21
N TRP A 21 8.33 8.12 -15.24
CA TRP A 21 8.51 8.96 -16.44
C TRP A 21 9.98 9.03 -16.90
N LEU A 22 10.91 8.87 -15.95
CA LEU A 22 12.34 9.04 -16.15
C LEU A 22 13.00 7.79 -16.73
N THR A 23 12.51 6.61 -16.36
CA THR A 23 13.11 5.32 -16.74
C THR A 23 12.24 4.52 -17.70
N PHE A 24 10.99 4.94 -17.93
CA PHE A 24 9.95 4.21 -18.69
C PHE A 24 9.71 2.77 -18.21
N LYS A 25 10.25 2.40 -17.03
CA LYS A 25 10.15 1.09 -16.40
C LYS A 25 9.18 1.16 -15.23
N ILE A 26 8.53 0.03 -14.99
CA ILE A 26 7.76 -0.20 -13.76
C ILE A 26 8.77 -0.65 -12.71
N PRO A 27 8.96 0.08 -11.60
CA PRO A 27 9.84 -0.37 -10.51
C PRO A 27 9.39 -1.76 -10.02
N PRO A 28 10.30 -2.67 -9.66
CA PRO A 28 9.91 -3.94 -9.09
C PRO A 28 9.12 -3.70 -7.81
N LEU A 29 7.93 -4.28 -7.72
CA LEU A 29 7.16 -4.33 -6.48
C LEU A 29 7.79 -5.39 -5.56
N ILE A 30 8.28 -4.94 -4.42
CA ILE A 30 8.80 -5.79 -3.35
C ILE A 30 8.07 -5.45 -2.04
N GLY A 31 8.19 -6.27 -1.00
CA GLY A 31 7.53 -6.02 0.28
C GLY A 31 7.82 -4.63 0.87
N ASP A 32 9.05 -4.13 0.68
CA ASP A 32 9.49 -2.82 1.17
C ASP A 32 9.02 -1.64 0.32
N THR A 33 8.39 -1.89 -0.84
CA THR A 33 7.82 -0.83 -1.66
C THR A 33 6.74 -0.10 -0.86
N SER A 34 6.84 1.22 -0.76
CA SER A 34 5.84 2.05 -0.08
C SER A 34 4.91 2.76 -1.05
N SER A 35 3.61 2.71 -0.78
CA SER A 35 2.58 3.38 -1.57
C SER A 35 2.77 4.90 -1.56
N ASN A 36 3.05 5.47 -0.39
CA ASN A 36 3.12 6.92 -0.18
C ASN A 36 4.47 7.56 -0.53
N GLN A 37 5.59 6.83 -0.54
CA GLN A 37 6.89 7.39 -0.98
C GLN A 37 7.41 6.75 -2.27
N THR A 38 7.50 5.42 -2.35
CA THR A 38 8.10 4.74 -3.51
C THR A 38 7.23 4.85 -4.76
N MET A 39 5.93 4.59 -4.62
CA MET A 39 4.95 4.72 -5.70
C MET A 39 4.47 6.16 -5.88
N ASN A 40 4.80 7.03 -4.91
CA ASN A 40 4.46 8.44 -4.90
C ASN A 40 2.94 8.71 -5.01
N MET A 41 2.09 7.80 -4.55
CA MET A 41 0.63 7.99 -4.55
C MET A 41 0.25 9.25 -3.78
N ASP A 42 -0.77 9.94 -4.26
CA ASP A 42 -1.46 10.94 -3.45
C ASP A 42 -2.42 10.27 -2.44
N GLU A 43 -2.97 11.09 -1.53
CA GLU A 43 -3.88 10.61 -0.49
C GLU A 43 -5.13 9.92 -1.08
N LYS A 44 -5.66 10.42 -2.19
CA LYS A 44 -6.85 9.88 -2.82
C LYS A 44 -6.55 8.55 -3.50
N GLU A 45 -5.47 8.48 -4.26
CA GLU A 45 -5.01 7.24 -4.91
C GLU A 45 -4.76 6.14 -3.88
N ALA A 46 -4.16 6.49 -2.74
CA ALA A 46 -3.91 5.54 -1.68
C ALA A 46 -5.20 5.10 -0.97
N GLN A 47 -6.17 6.01 -0.75
CA GLN A 47 -7.48 5.65 -0.20
C GLN A 47 -8.22 4.67 -1.13
N ASP A 48 -8.29 4.97 -2.42
CA ASP A 48 -8.97 4.10 -3.40
C ASP A 48 -8.33 2.69 -3.43
N LEU A 49 -6.99 2.60 -3.43
CA LEU A 49 -6.29 1.31 -3.35
C LEU A 49 -6.56 0.57 -2.03
N LEU A 50 -6.56 1.28 -0.90
CA LEU A 50 -6.82 0.68 0.41
C LEU A 50 -8.25 0.18 0.51
N ASP A 51 -9.23 0.90 -0.03
CA ASP A 51 -10.62 0.48 -0.12
C ASP A 51 -10.79 -0.82 -0.90
N GLU A 52 -10.11 -0.96 -2.05
CA GLU A 52 -10.11 -2.21 -2.82
C GLU A 52 -9.52 -3.37 -2.00
N ILE A 53 -8.35 -3.18 -1.39
CA ILE A 53 -7.66 -4.22 -0.61
C ILE A 53 -8.46 -4.59 0.63
N PHE A 54 -8.96 -3.60 1.39
CA PHE A 54 -9.67 -3.85 2.63
C PHE A 54 -11.02 -4.53 2.36
N THR A 55 -11.67 -4.20 1.26
CA THR A 55 -12.89 -4.90 0.82
C THR A 55 -12.58 -6.35 0.45
N GLU A 56 -11.53 -6.60 -0.34
CA GLU A 56 -11.17 -7.95 -0.80
C GLU A 56 -10.76 -8.87 0.36
N PHE A 57 -9.99 -8.34 1.32
CA PHE A 57 -9.49 -9.11 2.47
C PHE A 57 -10.34 -8.94 3.73
N THR A 58 -11.51 -8.32 3.64
CA THR A 58 -12.45 -8.08 4.76
C THR A 58 -11.79 -7.38 5.98
N LEU A 59 -10.88 -6.45 5.71
CA LEU A 59 -10.21 -5.64 6.73
C LEU A 59 -11.11 -4.46 7.15
N ARG A 60 -10.94 -4.00 8.39
CA ARG A 60 -11.69 -2.86 8.91
C ARG A 60 -10.91 -1.56 8.72
N HIS A 61 -11.50 -0.62 8.00
CA HIS A 61 -10.95 0.74 7.84
C HIS A 61 -10.75 1.45 9.17
N ALA A 62 -11.59 1.17 10.16
CA ALA A 62 -11.49 1.75 11.50
C ALA A 62 -10.21 1.35 12.26
N ASP A 63 -9.56 0.26 11.86
CA ASP A 63 -8.29 -0.18 12.46
C ASP A 63 -7.08 0.52 11.84
N LEU A 64 -7.26 1.21 10.69
CA LEU A 64 -6.22 1.95 9.99
C LEU A 64 -6.32 3.44 10.31
N ASP A 65 -5.32 3.99 10.99
CA ASP A 65 -5.14 5.44 11.03
C ASP A 65 -4.45 5.91 9.74
N PHE A 66 -5.23 6.38 8.77
CA PHE A 66 -4.70 6.85 7.49
C PHE A 66 -3.83 8.11 7.63
N SER A 67 -4.07 8.92 8.68
CA SER A 67 -3.42 10.24 8.85
C SER A 67 -1.92 10.15 9.11
N ILE A 68 -1.44 9.02 9.64
CA ILE A 68 -0.01 8.80 9.92
C ILE A 68 0.81 8.53 8.64
N TYR A 69 0.16 8.10 7.55
CA TYR A 69 0.80 7.79 6.27
C TYR A 69 0.77 8.97 5.29
N PHE A 70 -0.19 9.89 5.48
CA PHE A 70 -0.37 11.08 4.66
C PHE A 70 -0.48 12.30 5.58
N ALA A 71 0.61 12.60 6.29
CA ALA A 71 0.65 13.73 7.22
C ALA A 71 0.57 15.08 6.46
N VAL A 72 -0.23 16.00 6.98
CA VAL A 72 -0.61 17.27 6.33
C VAL A 72 0.55 18.26 6.18
N LYS A 73 1.63 18.11 6.98
CA LYS A 73 2.72 19.10 7.03
C LYS A 73 3.91 18.74 6.14
N ASP A 74 4.46 17.53 6.27
CA ASP A 74 5.65 17.11 5.53
C ASP A 74 5.59 15.62 5.17
N ARG A 75 5.68 15.32 3.87
CA ARG A 75 5.63 13.94 3.35
C ARG A 75 6.82 13.07 3.82
N ASN A 76 7.92 13.71 4.19
CA ASN A 76 9.11 13.01 4.71
C ASN A 76 8.95 12.53 6.16
N ASP A 77 8.04 13.15 6.93
CA ASP A 77 7.77 12.77 8.31
C ASP A 77 6.65 11.72 8.42
N ALA A 78 5.98 11.40 7.31
CA ALA A 78 4.94 10.39 7.26
C ALA A 78 5.52 8.97 7.39
N LYS A 79 4.82 8.10 8.10
CA LYS A 79 5.16 6.67 8.16
C LYS A 79 5.03 6.06 6.77
N LEU A 80 5.87 5.09 6.46
CA LEU A 80 5.81 4.37 5.18
C LEU A 80 4.63 3.40 5.20
N LEU A 81 3.74 3.50 4.21
CA LEU A 81 2.70 2.51 3.98
C LEU A 81 3.25 1.45 3.02
N THR A 82 3.84 0.37 3.54
CA THR A 82 4.51 -0.63 2.70
C THR A 82 3.59 -1.76 2.26
N LEU A 83 3.95 -2.41 1.15
CA LEU A 83 3.23 -3.59 0.67
C LEU A 83 3.31 -4.74 1.67
N ASN A 84 4.41 -4.89 2.40
CA ASN A 84 4.52 -5.90 3.43
C ASN A 84 3.48 -5.68 4.56
N MET A 85 3.17 -4.43 4.90
CA MET A 85 2.11 -4.13 5.88
C MET A 85 0.74 -4.59 5.39
N LEU A 86 0.45 -4.39 4.11
CA LEU A 86 -0.78 -4.89 3.48
C LEU A 86 -0.83 -6.41 3.48
N ILE A 87 0.30 -7.06 3.14
CA ILE A 87 0.42 -8.51 3.09
C ILE A 87 0.23 -9.14 4.47
N GLU A 88 0.92 -8.64 5.49
CA GLU A 88 0.79 -9.16 6.85
C GLU A 88 -0.61 -8.92 7.42
N SER A 89 -1.20 -7.76 7.15
CA SER A 89 -2.56 -7.44 7.61
C SER A 89 -3.61 -8.31 6.92
N ALA A 90 -3.49 -8.54 5.61
CA ALA A 90 -4.36 -9.44 4.86
C ALA A 90 -4.25 -10.89 5.35
N LYS A 91 -3.04 -11.37 5.64
CA LYS A 91 -2.81 -12.70 6.24
C LYS A 91 -3.43 -12.82 7.64
N ALA A 92 -3.40 -11.76 8.42
CA ALA A 92 -3.97 -11.73 9.76
C ALA A 92 -5.48 -11.47 9.79
N GLY A 93 -6.08 -11.02 8.67
CA GLY A 93 -7.49 -10.61 8.60
C GLY A 93 -7.81 -9.37 9.43
N ARG A 94 -6.79 -8.58 9.80
CA ARG A 94 -6.92 -7.32 10.54
C ARG A 94 -5.70 -6.44 10.28
N TRP A 95 -5.87 -5.14 10.46
CA TRP A 95 -4.72 -4.23 10.44
C TRP A 95 -3.81 -4.48 11.65
N LEU A 96 -2.49 -4.54 11.43
CA LEU A 96 -1.50 -4.92 12.44
C LEU A 96 -0.61 -3.77 12.94
N TYR A 97 -0.79 -2.56 12.45
CA TYR A 97 0.18 -1.49 12.63
C TYR A 97 -0.46 -0.21 13.18
N ASP A 98 0.18 0.40 14.18
CA ASP A 98 -0.20 1.69 14.77
C ASP A 98 0.83 2.77 14.41
#